data_AF-A0A1C4UQN7-F1
#
_entry.id   AF-A0A1C4UQN7-F1
#
_cell.length_a   1.000
_cell.length_b   1.000
_cell.length_c   1.000
_cell.angle_alpha   90.00
_cell.angle_beta   90.00
_cell.angle_gamma   90.00
#
_symmetry.space_group_name_H-M   'P 1'
#
loop_
_entity.id
_entity.type
_entity.pdbx_description
1 polymer ?
#
loop_
_entity_poly.entity_id
_entity_poly.type
_entity_poly.pdbx_seq_one_letter_code
_entity_poly.pdbx_strand_id
1 'polypeptide(L)'
;MVRIESPDSGTRARYRRSIHAFKQQGLVPSGHHLRHTGRDAGDIVIRLYAGAGPDETDWNRIRLNTRRVTTDPHLAFSALEADPTNLAVSPGLLPRALLLIRQLASEAARRGHRLGVNTKAKHPQVFLQAGQVRRTVTLTEERDQVPHEPTAEELKVLRLRPWMKPAEFDVVDSGRLRLEIARAGHDKRDTWTDTARVRLEQRVAQIIQEFEAGVTTDEQQRRAAEAAREKAAAEHRRRQEEAAAERRRQEEATLAQWHAAMADARVRAADTIRAETFRHAYQAWTTAAGIRAFCTALEQAAEGRTVGGYLASWVAWGRAAADRIDPTHNPRVLADINYKPEPGPDDLRPFLGDWSPHGPRKEHRPDHDRQAHADIRRQAESWHHGLRDRGA
;
A
#
# COMPACT_ATOMS: atom_id res chain seq x y z
N MET A 1 2.98 31.16 -15.16
CA MET A 1 4.38 31.39 -15.56
C MET A 1 4.46 31.24 -17.06
N VAL A 2 5.09 32.18 -17.76
CA VAL A 2 5.31 32.11 -19.21
C VAL A 2 6.79 31.87 -19.45
N ARG A 3 7.15 30.88 -20.25
CA ARG A 3 8.52 30.63 -20.69
C ARG A 3 8.57 30.71 -22.21
N ILE A 4 9.42 31.57 -22.73
CA ILE A 4 9.75 31.65 -24.15
C ILE A 4 11.21 31.22 -24.27
N GLU A 5 11.42 30.09 -24.93
CA GLU A 5 12.75 29.49 -25.07
C GLU A 5 13.53 30.20 -26.19
N SER A 6 14.74 30.65 -25.87
CA SER A 6 15.68 31.43 -26.71
C SER A 6 15.03 32.17 -27.92
N PRO A 7 14.19 33.20 -27.68
CA PRO A 7 13.53 33.93 -28.76
C PRO A 7 14.53 34.75 -29.58
N ASP A 8 14.20 34.93 -30.87
CA ASP A 8 14.90 35.84 -31.78
C ASP A 8 14.88 37.29 -31.26
N SER A 9 15.73 38.15 -31.84
CA SER A 9 15.90 39.54 -31.41
C SER A 9 14.60 40.36 -31.49
N GLY A 10 13.77 40.13 -32.52
CA GLY A 10 12.49 40.81 -32.72
C GLY A 10 11.45 40.40 -31.68
N THR A 11 11.29 39.09 -31.47
CA THR A 11 10.43 38.50 -30.44
C THR A 11 10.85 38.96 -29.05
N ARG A 12 12.15 38.96 -28.76
CA ARG A 12 12.70 39.46 -27.49
C ARG A 12 12.40 40.93 -27.28
N ALA A 13 12.63 41.76 -28.29
CA ALA A 13 12.31 43.19 -28.24
C ALA A 13 10.80 43.42 -28.01
N ARG A 14 9.94 42.62 -28.65
CA ARG A 14 8.48 42.66 -28.45
C ARG A 14 8.10 42.34 -27.00
N TYR A 15 8.57 41.22 -26.45
CA TYR A 15 8.30 40.87 -25.04
C TYR A 15 8.86 41.91 -24.07
N ARG A 16 10.05 42.45 -24.32
CA ARG A 16 10.63 43.56 -23.52
C ARG A 16 9.72 44.78 -23.53
N ARG A 17 9.23 45.20 -24.70
CA ARG A 17 8.31 46.33 -24.83
C ARG A 17 6.99 46.05 -24.10
N SER A 18 6.41 44.86 -24.26
CA SER A 18 5.18 44.48 -23.56
C SER A 18 5.35 44.47 -22.04
N ILE A 19 6.44 43.88 -21.51
CA ILE A 19 6.74 43.88 -20.08
C ILE A 19 6.94 45.30 -19.56
N HIS A 20 7.64 46.16 -20.32
CA HIS A 20 7.84 47.55 -19.95
C HIS A 20 6.53 48.34 -19.93
N ALA A 21 5.71 48.23 -20.99
CA ALA A 21 4.40 48.87 -21.07
C ALA A 21 3.49 48.42 -19.93
N PHE A 22 3.44 47.12 -19.63
CA PHE A 22 2.64 46.56 -18.53
C PHE A 22 3.03 47.12 -17.16
N LYS A 23 4.33 47.38 -16.94
CA LYS A 23 4.83 48.02 -15.72
C LYS A 23 4.54 49.52 -15.67
N GLN A 24 4.75 50.24 -16.78
CA GLN A 24 4.54 51.69 -16.86
C GLN A 24 3.05 52.07 -16.75
N GLN A 25 2.18 51.25 -17.31
CA GLN A 25 0.73 51.49 -17.32
C GLN A 25 0.03 51.04 -16.02
N GLY A 26 0.78 50.57 -15.01
CA GLY A 26 0.19 50.13 -13.74
C GLY A 26 -0.73 48.91 -13.85
N LEU A 27 -0.59 48.09 -14.90
CA LEU A 27 -1.44 46.92 -15.16
C LEU A 27 -1.09 45.71 -14.27
N VAL A 28 -0.04 45.83 -13.44
CA VAL A 28 0.30 44.83 -12.44
C VAL A 28 -0.72 44.95 -11.29
N PRO A 29 -1.51 43.90 -10.98
CA PRO A 29 -2.49 43.96 -9.90
C PRO A 29 -1.87 44.38 -8.56
N SER A 30 -2.62 45.12 -7.75
CA SER A 30 -2.17 45.51 -6.40
C SER A 30 -1.73 44.30 -5.59
N GLY A 31 -0.61 44.43 -4.88
CA GLY A 31 0.00 43.33 -4.12
C GLY A 31 0.69 42.26 -4.98
N HIS A 32 0.91 42.50 -6.28
CA HIS A 32 1.65 41.58 -7.16
C HIS A 32 2.94 42.19 -7.72
N HIS A 33 3.91 41.32 -8.05
CA HIS A 33 5.19 41.71 -8.63
C HIS A 33 5.50 40.93 -9.90
N LEU A 34 5.79 41.64 -11.01
CA LEU A 34 6.19 41.05 -12.29
C LEU A 34 7.72 40.98 -12.43
N ARG A 35 8.26 39.76 -12.52
CA ARG A 35 9.68 39.47 -12.71
C ARG A 35 9.93 38.76 -14.05
N HIS A 36 11.08 39.03 -14.68
CA HIS A 36 11.48 38.33 -15.90
C HIS A 36 13.00 38.07 -15.98
N THR A 37 13.39 37.02 -16.69
CA THR A 37 14.78 36.68 -17.09
C THR A 37 14.98 36.88 -18.60
N GLY A 38 16.18 36.62 -19.12
CA GLY A 38 16.42 36.62 -20.56
C GLY A 38 16.36 38.01 -21.21
N ARG A 39 16.77 39.07 -20.49
CA ARG A 39 16.71 40.44 -21.01
C ARG A 39 17.52 40.58 -22.31
N ASP A 40 18.75 40.08 -22.31
CA ASP A 40 19.71 40.31 -23.39
C ASP A 40 20.03 39.02 -24.18
N ALA A 41 19.99 37.85 -23.54
CA ALA A 41 20.20 36.55 -24.18
C ALA A 41 19.52 35.40 -23.41
N GLY A 42 19.40 34.21 -24.03
CA GLY A 42 18.80 33.01 -23.44
C GLY A 42 17.27 33.04 -23.30
N ASP A 43 16.72 32.11 -22.52
CA ASP A 43 15.27 31.97 -22.33
C ASP A 43 14.66 33.17 -21.57
N ILE A 44 13.50 33.64 -22.04
CA ILE A 44 12.68 34.62 -21.33
C ILE A 44 11.70 33.85 -20.44
N VAL A 45 11.87 33.92 -19.13
CA VAL A 45 10.86 33.46 -18.16
C VAL A 45 10.18 34.67 -17.56
N ILE A 46 8.86 34.73 -17.62
CA ILE A 46 8.02 35.79 -17.05
C ILE A 46 7.14 35.18 -15.97
N ARG A 47 7.16 35.77 -14.77
CA ARG A 47 6.35 35.29 -13.64
C ARG A 47 5.77 36.46 -12.85
N LEU A 48 4.51 36.29 -12.48
CA LEU A 48 3.76 37.17 -11.58
C LEU A 48 3.72 36.50 -10.20
N TYR A 49 4.09 37.24 -9.16
CA TYR A 49 4.09 36.81 -7.76
C TYR A 49 3.03 37.60 -6.98
N ALA A 50 2.36 36.98 -6.01
CA ALA A 50 1.41 37.63 -5.09
C ALA A 50 2.04 37.81 -3.71
N GLY A 51 1.82 38.94 -3.03
CA GLY A 51 2.25 39.21 -1.65
C GLY A 51 3.48 40.11 -1.48
N ALA A 52 3.90 40.29 -0.22
CA ALA A 52 5.02 41.12 0.20
C ALA A 52 6.36 40.55 -0.31
N GLY A 53 6.70 40.92 -1.55
CA GLY A 53 7.92 40.47 -2.22
C GLY A 53 7.80 39.05 -2.81
N PRO A 54 8.48 38.78 -3.93
CA PRO A 54 8.60 37.42 -4.43
C PRO A 54 9.28 36.55 -3.37
N ASP A 55 8.93 35.27 -3.28
CA ASP A 55 9.81 34.28 -2.62
C ASP A 55 11.16 34.37 -3.33
N GLU A 56 12.11 35.09 -2.72
CA GLU A 56 13.42 35.35 -3.29
C GLU A 56 14.12 34.04 -3.59
N THR A 57 13.82 32.98 -2.83
CA THR A 57 14.34 31.63 -3.01
C THR A 57 13.88 31.02 -4.34
N ASP A 58 12.58 31.02 -4.63
CA ASP A 58 12.01 30.50 -5.89
C ASP A 58 12.47 31.34 -7.10
N TRP A 59 12.45 32.67 -7.00
CA TRP A 59 12.92 33.54 -8.09
C TRP A 59 14.42 33.41 -8.33
N ASN A 60 15.24 33.31 -7.27
CA ASN A 60 16.67 33.05 -7.40
C ASN A 60 16.93 31.70 -8.04
N ARG A 61 16.18 30.65 -7.67
CA ARG A 61 16.27 29.33 -8.31
C ARG A 61 15.97 29.41 -9.80
N ILE A 62 14.90 30.10 -10.22
CA ILE A 62 14.55 30.28 -11.64
C ILE A 62 15.62 31.11 -12.37
N ARG A 63 16.05 32.22 -11.78
CA ARG A 63 17.06 33.11 -12.35
C ARG A 63 18.40 32.40 -12.55
N LEU A 64 18.85 31.66 -11.55
CA LEU A 64 20.10 30.90 -11.59
C LEU A 64 20.01 29.71 -12.55
N ASN A 65 18.90 28.95 -12.56
CA ASN A 65 18.72 27.86 -13.51
C ASN A 65 18.62 28.35 -14.96
N THR A 66 17.94 29.47 -15.20
CA THR A 66 17.83 30.05 -16.55
C THR A 66 19.17 30.61 -17.06
N ARG A 67 20.03 31.09 -16.16
CA ARG A 67 21.41 31.48 -16.51
C ARG A 67 22.34 30.30 -16.75
N ARG A 68 22.10 29.18 -16.07
CA ARG A 68 22.94 27.97 -16.12
C ARG A 68 22.49 26.94 -17.15
N VAL A 69 21.36 27.14 -17.81
CA VAL A 69 20.88 26.26 -18.89
C VAL A 69 20.48 27.16 -20.04
N THR A 70 21.20 27.06 -21.15
CA THR A 70 20.96 27.90 -22.33
C THR A 70 20.75 27.03 -23.57
N THR A 71 19.78 27.42 -24.40
CA THR A 71 19.58 26.90 -25.77
C THR A 71 19.99 27.94 -26.81
N ASP A 72 20.55 29.08 -26.37
CA ASP A 72 21.19 30.06 -27.24
C ASP A 72 22.47 29.46 -27.83
N PRO A 73 22.58 29.32 -29.16
CA PRO A 73 23.73 28.69 -29.79
C PRO A 73 25.05 29.38 -29.41
N HIS A 74 25.10 30.72 -29.42
CA HIS A 74 26.33 31.45 -29.14
C HIS A 74 26.80 31.21 -27.70
N LEU A 75 25.91 31.35 -26.72
CA LEU A 75 26.25 31.10 -25.31
C LEU A 75 26.61 29.63 -25.04
N ALA A 76 25.95 28.70 -25.72
CA ALA A 76 26.23 27.27 -25.61
C ALA A 76 27.64 26.94 -26.11
N PHE A 77 28.01 27.43 -27.30
CA PHE A 77 29.34 27.18 -27.88
C PHE A 77 30.46 27.90 -27.13
N SER A 78 30.25 29.16 -26.71
CA SER A 78 31.25 29.86 -25.87
C SER A 78 31.50 29.16 -24.54
N ALA A 79 30.48 28.56 -23.93
CA ALA A 79 30.65 27.78 -22.71
C ALA A 79 31.47 26.50 -22.94
N LEU A 80 31.24 25.80 -24.04
CA LEU A 80 31.99 24.58 -24.40
C LEU A 80 33.44 24.89 -24.80
N GLU A 81 33.68 26.01 -25.48
CA GLU A 81 35.03 26.47 -25.84
C GLU A 81 35.83 26.88 -24.60
N ALA A 82 35.17 27.48 -23.60
CA ALA A 82 35.82 27.87 -22.34
C ALA A 82 36.14 26.67 -21.41
N ASP A 83 35.29 25.64 -21.39
CA ASP A 83 35.51 24.41 -20.63
C ASP A 83 35.08 23.16 -21.45
N PRO A 84 36.00 22.57 -22.22
CA PRO A 84 35.72 21.39 -23.03
C PRO A 84 35.83 20.07 -22.27
N THR A 85 36.01 20.07 -20.94
CA THR A 85 36.34 18.87 -20.15
C THR A 85 35.34 17.74 -20.32
N ASN A 86 34.05 18.05 -20.48
CA ASN A 86 32.99 17.04 -20.69
C ASN A 86 33.00 16.37 -22.08
N LEU A 87 33.76 16.89 -23.04
CA LEU A 87 33.90 16.28 -24.36
C LEU A 87 34.92 15.14 -24.37
N ALA A 88 35.70 14.95 -23.29
CA ALA A 88 36.63 13.83 -23.09
C ALA A 88 37.38 13.38 -24.37
N VAL A 89 37.90 14.37 -25.10
CA VAL A 89 38.63 14.20 -26.36
C VAL A 89 40.03 14.78 -26.22
N SER A 90 40.98 14.22 -26.96
CA SER A 90 42.32 14.74 -27.10
C SER A 90 42.30 16.18 -27.66
N PRO A 91 43.32 17.02 -27.34
CA PRO A 91 43.38 18.40 -27.82
C PRO A 91 43.33 18.52 -29.36
N GLY A 92 43.88 17.53 -30.08
CA GLY A 92 43.86 17.49 -31.55
C GLY A 92 42.47 17.25 -32.14
N LEU A 93 41.59 16.53 -31.44
CA LEU A 93 40.21 16.29 -31.87
C LEU A 93 39.21 17.36 -31.43
N LEU A 94 39.58 18.25 -30.51
CA LEU A 94 38.67 19.26 -29.96
C LEU A 94 38.01 20.14 -31.04
N PRO A 95 38.71 20.67 -32.06
CA PRO A 95 38.08 21.46 -33.11
C PRO A 95 37.01 20.67 -33.89
N ARG A 96 37.28 19.38 -34.11
CA ARG A 96 36.38 18.46 -34.82
C ARG A 96 35.15 18.14 -33.97
N ALA A 97 35.34 17.88 -32.68
CA ALA A 97 34.26 17.67 -31.73
C ALA A 97 33.30 18.88 -31.67
N LEU A 98 33.83 20.10 -31.60
CA LEU A 98 33.02 21.33 -31.63
C LEU A 98 32.29 21.52 -32.95
N LEU A 99 32.91 21.19 -34.09
CA LEU A 99 32.26 21.21 -35.40
C LEU A 99 31.07 20.25 -35.47
N LEU A 100 31.23 19.02 -34.97
CA LEU A 100 30.15 18.04 -34.92
C LEU A 100 28.96 18.56 -34.08
N ILE A 101 29.21 19.18 -32.92
CA ILE A 101 28.15 19.77 -32.09
C ILE A 101 27.47 20.93 -32.82
N ARG A 102 28.21 21.76 -33.56
CA ARG A 102 27.64 22.84 -34.41
C ARG A 102 26.74 22.26 -35.52
N GLN A 103 27.16 21.19 -36.18
CA GLN A 103 26.36 20.52 -37.20
C GLN A 103 25.10 19.89 -36.60
N LEU A 104 25.20 19.21 -35.46
CA LEU A 104 24.07 18.68 -34.72
C LEU A 104 23.08 19.79 -34.33
N ALA A 105 23.56 20.93 -33.84
CA ALA A 105 22.72 22.07 -33.50
C ALA A 105 21.99 22.64 -34.72
N SER A 106 22.68 22.76 -35.86
CA SER A 106 22.09 23.25 -37.11
C SER A 106 21.00 22.31 -37.65
N GLU A 107 21.29 21.01 -37.71
CA GLU A 107 20.32 20.00 -38.18
C GLU A 107 19.14 19.87 -37.23
N ALA A 108 19.37 19.90 -35.91
CA ALA A 108 18.31 19.94 -34.90
C ALA A 108 17.42 21.18 -35.12
N ALA A 109 18.02 22.36 -35.31
CA ALA A 109 17.28 23.60 -35.56
C ALA A 109 16.43 23.55 -36.84
N ARG A 110 16.94 22.94 -37.91
CA ARG A 110 16.23 22.73 -39.18
C ARG A 110 14.94 21.90 -39.01
N ARG A 111 14.93 20.99 -38.03
CA ARG A 111 13.79 20.13 -37.70
C ARG A 111 12.93 20.65 -36.54
N GLY A 112 13.17 21.88 -36.08
CA GLY A 112 12.41 22.50 -35.00
C GLY A 112 12.86 22.11 -33.59
N HIS A 113 13.96 21.37 -33.46
CA HIS A 113 14.59 21.02 -32.20
C HIS A 113 15.64 22.06 -31.80
N ARG A 114 16.19 21.91 -30.60
CA ARG A 114 17.25 22.77 -30.09
C ARG A 114 18.36 21.96 -29.45
N LEU A 115 19.59 22.41 -29.62
CA LEU A 115 20.73 21.95 -28.85
C LEU A 115 21.06 23.02 -27.82
N GLY A 116 21.24 22.60 -26.57
CA GLY A 116 21.57 23.49 -25.47
C GLY A 116 22.71 22.95 -24.62
N VAL A 117 23.18 23.80 -23.72
CA VAL A 117 24.25 23.48 -22.78
C VAL A 117 23.80 23.81 -21.37
N ASN A 118 24.04 22.87 -20.47
CA ASN A 118 23.82 22.99 -19.04
C ASN A 118 25.16 23.24 -18.34
N THR A 119 25.37 24.47 -17.89
CA THR A 119 26.53 24.91 -17.10
C THR A 119 26.27 24.85 -15.59
N LYS A 120 25.17 24.20 -15.14
CA LYS A 120 24.95 23.92 -13.71
C LYS A 120 25.84 22.80 -13.19
N ALA A 121 26.16 21.84 -14.06
CA ALA A 121 27.10 20.78 -13.75
C ALA A 121 28.52 21.36 -13.60
N LYS A 122 29.43 20.59 -12.97
CA LYS A 122 30.83 20.98 -12.79
C LYS A 122 31.49 21.43 -14.10
N HIS A 123 31.10 20.77 -15.20
CA HIS A 123 31.52 21.05 -16.56
C HIS A 123 30.28 21.22 -17.46
N PRO A 124 30.34 22.04 -18.52
CA PRO A 124 29.23 22.26 -19.45
C PRO A 124 28.74 20.95 -20.10
N GLN A 125 27.46 20.62 -19.97
CA GLN A 125 26.89 19.38 -20.50
C GLN A 125 25.91 19.68 -21.64
N VAL A 126 26.11 19.04 -22.78
CA VAL A 126 25.26 19.22 -23.97
C VAL A 126 23.96 18.44 -23.82
N PHE A 127 22.86 18.98 -24.32
CA PHE A 127 21.60 18.27 -24.44
C PHE A 127 20.86 18.63 -25.74
N LEU A 128 20.08 17.68 -26.26
CA LEU A 128 19.09 17.90 -27.31
C LEU A 128 17.71 18.05 -26.70
N GLN A 129 16.92 18.97 -27.23
CA GLN A 129 15.57 19.28 -26.77
C GLN A 129 14.57 19.18 -27.92
N ALA A 130 13.57 18.32 -27.73
CA ALA A 130 12.39 18.19 -28.57
C ALA A 130 11.15 18.53 -27.72
N GLY A 131 10.58 19.72 -27.94
CA GLY A 131 9.50 20.25 -27.09
C GLY A 131 9.93 20.32 -25.62
N GLN A 132 9.25 19.57 -24.75
CA GLN A 132 9.56 19.51 -23.31
C GLN A 132 10.55 18.41 -22.93
N VAL A 133 10.92 17.53 -23.87
CA VAL A 133 11.83 16.41 -23.61
C VAL A 133 13.26 16.85 -23.86
N ARG A 134 14.12 16.68 -22.85
CA ARG A 134 15.56 16.95 -22.95
C ARG A 134 16.33 15.65 -22.79
N ARG A 135 17.29 15.40 -23.68
CA ARG A 135 18.19 14.26 -23.65
C ARG A 135 19.63 14.73 -23.58
N THR A 136 20.37 14.24 -22.62
CA THR A 136 21.81 14.50 -22.52
C THR A 136 22.52 13.93 -23.74
N VAL A 137 23.43 14.72 -24.28
CA VAL A 137 24.34 14.32 -25.35
C VAL A 137 25.74 14.25 -24.76
N THR A 138 26.36 13.09 -24.89
CA THR A 138 27.75 12.85 -24.46
C THR A 138 28.59 12.60 -25.69
N LEU A 139 29.71 13.29 -25.80
CA LEU A 139 30.70 13.06 -26.84
C LEU A 139 32.00 12.65 -26.14
N THR A 140 32.64 11.58 -26.60
CA THR A 140 33.92 11.09 -26.08
C THR A 140 34.80 10.62 -27.23
N GLU A 141 36.11 10.60 -27.01
CA GLU A 141 37.04 9.88 -27.89
C GLU A 141 37.15 8.41 -27.44
N GLU A 142 37.07 7.48 -28.39
CA GLU A 142 37.41 6.08 -28.10
C GLU A 142 38.91 5.94 -27.85
N ARG A 143 39.27 4.96 -27.02
CA ARG A 143 40.66 4.67 -26.71
C ARG A 143 41.01 3.28 -27.18
N ASP A 144 42.15 3.15 -27.83
CA ASP A 144 42.71 1.88 -28.24
C ASP A 144 43.71 1.38 -27.18
N GLN A 145 43.76 0.06 -27.00
CA GLN A 145 44.79 -0.58 -26.20
C GLN A 145 45.88 -1.05 -27.15
N VAL A 146 47.08 -0.48 -27.00
CA VAL A 146 48.28 -0.88 -27.74
C VAL A 146 49.23 -1.61 -26.81
N PRO A 147 49.96 -2.64 -27.27
CA PRO A 147 50.93 -3.33 -26.43
C PRO A 147 51.90 -2.33 -25.77
N HIS A 148 52.06 -2.43 -24.45
CA HIS A 148 52.91 -1.53 -23.68
C HIS A 148 54.38 -1.78 -24.00
N GLU A 149 55.12 -0.72 -24.32
CA GLU A 149 56.57 -0.77 -24.48
C GLU A 149 57.23 -0.27 -23.18
N PRO A 150 57.89 -1.15 -22.40
CA PRO A 150 58.48 -0.78 -21.13
C PRO A 150 59.47 0.38 -21.27
N THR A 151 59.23 1.47 -20.55
CA THR A 151 60.10 2.63 -20.57
C THR A 151 61.46 2.32 -19.93
N ALA A 152 62.49 3.11 -20.27
CA ALA A 152 63.84 2.93 -19.68
C ALA A 152 63.84 3.06 -18.15
N GLU A 153 62.89 3.79 -17.57
CA GLU A 153 62.70 3.90 -16.13
C GLU A 153 62.02 2.67 -15.54
N GLU A 154 60.98 2.15 -16.19
CA GLU A 154 60.33 0.88 -15.80
C GLU A 154 61.31 -0.29 -15.90
N LEU A 155 62.16 -0.35 -16.93
CA LEU A 155 63.22 -1.36 -17.05
C LEU A 155 64.23 -1.28 -15.89
N LYS A 156 64.58 -0.06 -15.42
CA LYS A 156 65.44 0.10 -14.22
C LYS A 156 64.74 -0.39 -12.97
N VAL A 157 63.44 -0.10 -12.83
CA VAL A 157 62.62 -0.52 -11.69
C VAL A 157 62.42 -2.04 -11.69
N LEU A 158 62.16 -2.65 -12.85
CA LEU A 158 62.05 -4.10 -13.02
C LEU A 158 63.37 -4.81 -12.73
N ARG A 159 64.52 -4.18 -13.04
CA ARG A 159 65.83 -4.71 -12.66
C ARG A 159 66.04 -4.74 -11.15
N LEU A 160 65.47 -3.78 -10.41
CA LEU A 160 65.53 -3.74 -8.94
C LEU A 160 64.44 -4.59 -8.28
N ARG A 161 63.30 -4.80 -8.95
CA ARG A 161 62.13 -5.52 -8.44
C ARG A 161 61.51 -6.39 -9.54
N PRO A 162 62.11 -7.56 -9.84
CA PRO A 162 61.70 -8.41 -10.96
C PRO A 162 60.30 -9.05 -10.83
N TRP A 163 59.72 -9.05 -9.62
CA TRP A 163 58.38 -9.59 -9.37
C TRP A 163 57.24 -8.61 -9.71
N MET A 164 57.54 -7.35 -10.03
CA MET A 164 56.54 -6.40 -10.50
C MET A 164 56.26 -6.64 -11.99
N LYS A 165 54.99 -6.64 -12.38
CA LYS A 165 54.59 -6.72 -13.78
C LYS A 165 54.13 -5.34 -14.25
N PRO A 166 54.72 -4.77 -15.31
CA PRO A 166 54.18 -3.56 -15.91
C PRO A 166 52.81 -3.85 -16.53
N ALA A 167 52.07 -2.80 -16.87
CA ALA A 167 50.84 -2.94 -17.61
C ALA A 167 51.12 -3.65 -18.95
N GLU A 168 50.21 -4.51 -19.40
CA GLU A 168 50.36 -5.22 -20.68
C GLU A 168 50.04 -4.31 -21.87
N PHE A 169 49.20 -3.29 -21.65
CA PHE A 169 48.73 -2.37 -22.68
C PHE A 169 48.82 -0.93 -22.21
N ASP A 170 49.25 -0.06 -23.12
CA ASP A 170 49.06 1.37 -23.03
C ASP A 170 47.72 1.76 -23.66
N VAL A 171 47.05 2.73 -23.02
CA VAL A 171 45.78 3.26 -23.53
C VAL A 171 46.08 4.54 -24.30
N VAL A 172 45.82 4.51 -25.61
CA VAL A 172 46.04 5.63 -26.51
C VAL A 172 44.73 6.16 -27.08
N ASP A 173 44.68 7.48 -27.28
CA ASP A 173 43.54 8.14 -27.90
C ASP A 173 43.46 7.73 -29.39
N SER A 174 42.31 7.18 -29.81
CA SER A 174 42.19 6.48 -31.10
C SER A 174 41.95 7.39 -32.31
N GLY A 175 41.66 8.67 -32.09
CA GLY A 175 41.22 9.58 -33.14
C GLY A 175 39.75 9.40 -33.56
N ARG A 176 39.00 8.46 -32.93
CA ARG A 176 37.60 8.14 -33.25
C ARG A 176 36.63 8.75 -32.24
N LEU A 177 35.67 9.51 -32.73
CA LEU A 177 34.62 10.10 -31.90
C LEU A 177 33.48 9.10 -31.65
N ARG A 178 32.94 9.11 -30.44
CA ARG A 178 31.73 8.38 -30.01
C ARG A 178 30.73 9.37 -29.43
N LEU A 179 29.51 9.32 -29.94
CA LEU A 179 28.37 10.13 -29.52
C LEU A 179 27.34 9.23 -28.84
N GLU A 180 26.83 9.66 -27.68
CA GLU A 180 25.74 9.01 -26.98
C GLU A 180 24.61 10.00 -26.71
N ILE A 181 23.38 9.59 -26.94
CA ILE A 181 22.18 10.35 -26.56
C ILE A 181 21.38 9.52 -25.57
N ALA A 182 21.17 10.06 -24.37
CA ALA A 182 20.41 9.39 -23.33
C ALA A 182 18.94 9.16 -23.73
N ARG A 183 18.34 8.04 -23.28
CA ARG A 183 16.94 7.68 -23.50
C ARG A 183 16.14 7.68 -22.18
N ALA A 184 14.81 7.50 -22.25
CA ALA A 184 14.02 7.38 -21.03
C ALA A 184 14.34 6.05 -20.33
N GLY A 185 14.67 6.14 -19.05
CA GLY A 185 15.00 4.97 -18.22
C GLY A 185 16.47 4.97 -17.81
N HIS A 186 16.76 4.16 -16.80
CA HIS A 186 18.13 3.99 -16.32
C HIS A 186 18.98 3.31 -17.40
N ASP A 187 20.17 3.84 -17.66
CA ASP A 187 21.21 3.26 -18.54
C ASP A 187 20.89 3.13 -20.04
N LYS A 188 19.67 3.48 -20.47
CA LYS A 188 19.29 3.44 -21.89
C LYS A 188 19.88 4.64 -22.63
N ARG A 189 20.54 4.38 -23.76
CA ARG A 189 21.15 5.38 -24.62
C ARG A 189 21.26 4.85 -26.04
N ASP A 190 21.17 5.76 -27.00
CA ASP A 190 21.52 5.49 -28.40
C ASP A 190 22.97 5.93 -28.61
N THR A 191 23.75 5.12 -29.34
CA THR A 191 25.21 5.31 -29.47
C THR A 191 25.63 5.25 -30.93
N TRP A 192 26.50 6.17 -31.33
CA TRP A 192 27.12 6.22 -32.65
C TRP A 192 28.62 6.45 -32.52
N THR A 193 29.42 5.66 -33.23
CA THR A 193 30.88 5.83 -33.27
C THR A 193 31.33 6.08 -34.71
N ASP A 194 32.41 6.85 -34.86
CA ASP A 194 33.22 6.88 -36.06
C ASP A 194 33.63 5.46 -36.48
N THR A 195 33.58 5.21 -37.78
CA THR A 195 34.08 3.97 -38.38
C THR A 195 35.18 4.30 -39.37
N ALA A 196 35.91 3.28 -39.83
CA ALA A 196 36.94 3.45 -40.86
C ALA A 196 36.40 4.08 -42.17
N ARG A 197 35.10 3.92 -42.45
CA ARG A 197 34.47 4.37 -43.71
C ARG A 197 33.58 5.59 -43.55
N VAL A 198 32.97 5.77 -42.38
CA VAL A 198 31.95 6.80 -42.14
C VAL A 198 32.25 7.54 -40.85
N ARG A 199 32.30 8.86 -40.95
CA ARG A 199 32.49 9.78 -39.81
C ARG A 199 31.14 10.26 -39.26
N LEU A 200 31.08 10.61 -37.97
CA LEU A 200 29.83 11.06 -37.33
C LEU A 200 29.20 12.30 -38.00
N GLU A 201 30.03 13.18 -38.54
CA GLU A 201 29.61 14.38 -39.28
C GLU A 201 28.73 14.04 -40.49
N GLN A 202 28.97 12.89 -41.12
CA GLN A 202 28.16 12.41 -42.26
C GLN A 202 26.83 11.79 -41.81
N ARG A 203 26.70 11.45 -40.52
CA ARG A 203 25.53 10.78 -39.94
C ARG A 203 24.64 11.72 -39.12
N VAL A 204 24.91 13.01 -39.10
CA VAL A 204 24.16 14.01 -38.31
C VAL A 204 22.65 13.95 -38.57
N ALA A 205 22.23 13.83 -39.83
CA ALA A 205 20.82 13.71 -40.18
C ALA A 205 20.17 12.42 -39.64
N GLN A 206 20.91 11.31 -39.66
CA GLN A 206 20.48 10.02 -39.10
C GLN A 206 20.36 10.10 -37.57
N ILE A 207 21.36 10.69 -36.90
CA ILE A 207 21.39 10.85 -35.43
C ILE A 207 20.16 11.62 -34.94
N ILE A 208 19.80 12.73 -35.60
CA ILE A 208 18.61 13.50 -35.21
C ILE A 208 17.31 12.72 -35.51
N GLN A 209 17.27 11.91 -36.58
CA GLN A 209 16.13 11.04 -36.91
C GLN A 209 15.90 9.98 -35.81
N GLU A 210 16.98 9.33 -35.38
CA GLU A 210 16.93 8.32 -34.31
C GLU A 210 16.57 8.95 -32.96
N PHE A 211 17.05 10.17 -32.68
CA PHE A 211 16.62 10.95 -31.52
C PHE A 211 15.10 11.23 -31.54
N GLU A 212 14.53 11.66 -32.67
CA GLU A 212 13.09 11.90 -32.84
C GLU A 212 12.26 10.62 -32.64
N ALA A 213 12.68 9.52 -33.27
CA ALA A 213 12.06 8.21 -33.11
C ALA A 213 12.15 7.74 -31.65
N GLY A 214 13.28 8.02 -30.99
CA GLY A 214 13.51 7.69 -29.61
C GLY A 214 12.58 8.43 -28.64
N VAL A 215 12.42 9.74 -28.83
CA VAL A 215 11.47 10.56 -28.05
C VAL A 215 10.04 10.04 -28.22
N THR A 216 9.64 9.69 -29.45
CA THR A 216 8.30 9.15 -29.74
C THR A 216 8.07 7.79 -29.08
N THR A 217 9.05 6.89 -29.19
CA THR A 217 8.99 5.54 -28.60
C THR A 217 8.88 5.62 -27.08
N ASP A 218 9.68 6.47 -26.44
CA ASP A 218 9.68 6.62 -25.00
C ASP A 218 8.35 7.19 -24.49
N GLU A 219 7.74 8.13 -25.23
CA GLU A 219 6.42 8.68 -24.94
C GLU A 219 5.31 7.61 -25.06
N GLN A 220 5.36 6.79 -26.11
CA GLN A 220 4.42 5.68 -26.30
C GLN A 220 4.54 4.64 -25.17
N GLN A 221 5.78 4.28 -24.80
CA GLN A 221 6.04 3.37 -23.68
C GLN A 221 5.50 3.92 -22.36
N ARG A 222 5.68 5.22 -22.09
CA ARG A 222 5.14 5.87 -20.90
C ARG A 222 3.61 5.77 -20.84
N ARG A 223 2.92 6.11 -21.94
CA ARG A 223 1.45 6.04 -22.01
C ARG A 223 0.94 4.61 -21.86
N ALA A 224 1.60 3.63 -22.49
CA ALA A 224 1.24 2.22 -22.35
C ALA A 224 1.41 1.73 -20.91
N ALA A 225 2.50 2.13 -20.23
CA ALA A 225 2.73 1.78 -18.83
C ALA A 225 1.70 2.42 -17.89
N GLU A 226 1.30 3.67 -18.14
CA GLU A 226 0.25 4.35 -17.38
C GLU A 226 -1.12 3.65 -17.55
N ALA A 227 -1.51 3.35 -18.79
CA ALA A 227 -2.74 2.61 -19.08
C ALA A 227 -2.74 1.21 -18.46
N ALA A 228 -1.60 0.51 -18.47
CA ALA A 228 -1.47 -0.80 -17.82
C ALA A 228 -1.64 -0.71 -16.30
N ARG A 229 -1.06 0.33 -15.66
CA ARG A 229 -1.22 0.57 -14.21
C ARG A 229 -2.66 0.89 -13.85
N GLU A 230 -3.33 1.71 -14.65
CA GLU A 230 -4.73 2.06 -14.43
C GLU A 230 -5.64 0.82 -14.53
N LYS A 231 -5.45 -0.01 -15.55
CA LYS A 231 -6.17 -1.28 -15.72
C LYS A 231 -5.94 -2.22 -14.53
N ALA A 232 -4.68 -2.41 -14.13
CA ALA A 232 -4.35 -3.25 -12.98
C ALA A 232 -4.97 -2.73 -11.67
N ALA A 233 -4.99 -1.41 -11.46
CA ALA A 233 -5.62 -0.80 -10.30
C ALA A 233 -7.15 -0.99 -10.31
N ALA A 234 -7.79 -0.86 -11.47
CA ALA A 234 -9.23 -1.13 -11.62
C ALA A 234 -9.58 -2.59 -11.34
N GLU A 235 -8.81 -3.53 -11.87
CA GLU A 235 -8.99 -4.97 -11.62
C GLU A 235 -8.78 -5.31 -10.14
N HIS A 236 -7.76 -4.72 -9.50
CA HIS A 236 -7.52 -4.93 -8.08
C HIS A 236 -8.67 -4.39 -7.21
N ARG A 237 -9.18 -3.19 -7.52
CA ARG A 237 -10.38 -2.63 -6.84
C ARG A 237 -11.58 -3.55 -6.98
N ARG A 238 -11.86 -4.02 -8.19
CA ARG A 238 -12.97 -4.95 -8.45
C ARG A 238 -12.85 -6.25 -7.64
N ARG A 239 -11.65 -6.85 -7.59
CA ARG A 239 -11.39 -8.04 -6.76
C ARG A 239 -11.61 -7.77 -5.26
N GLN A 240 -11.20 -6.59 -4.77
CA GLN A 240 -11.42 -6.21 -3.38
C GLN A 240 -12.91 -6.03 -3.06
N GLU A 241 -13.68 -5.40 -3.96
CA GLU A 241 -15.13 -5.23 -3.84
C GLU A 241 -15.85 -6.58 -3.84
N GLU A 242 -15.51 -7.47 -4.78
CA GLU A 242 -16.06 -8.83 -4.87
C GLU A 242 -15.75 -9.63 -3.58
N ALA A 243 -14.51 -9.59 -3.10
CA ALA A 243 -14.11 -10.26 -1.86
C ALA A 243 -14.79 -9.66 -0.62
N ALA A 244 -14.97 -8.35 -0.57
CA ALA A 244 -15.69 -7.69 0.51
C ALA A 244 -17.18 -8.05 0.51
N ALA A 245 -17.81 -8.12 -0.67
CA ALA A 245 -19.19 -8.55 -0.81
C ALA A 245 -19.37 -10.02 -0.40
N GLU A 246 -18.44 -10.90 -0.77
CA GLU A 246 -18.47 -12.30 -0.34
C GLU A 246 -18.31 -12.45 1.18
N ARG A 247 -17.38 -11.70 1.80
CA ARG A 247 -17.24 -11.70 3.26
C ARG A 247 -18.52 -11.24 3.95
N ARG A 248 -19.16 -10.17 3.46
CA ARG A 248 -20.45 -9.69 4.00
C ARG A 248 -21.53 -10.77 3.92
N ARG A 249 -21.65 -11.46 2.79
CA ARG A 249 -22.60 -12.58 2.63
C ARG A 249 -22.32 -13.70 3.63
N GLN A 250 -21.05 -14.05 3.83
CA GLN A 250 -20.65 -15.09 4.79
C GLN A 250 -20.94 -14.68 6.23
N GLU A 251 -20.66 -13.42 6.59
CA GLU A 251 -20.96 -12.85 7.91
C GLU A 251 -22.47 -12.84 8.18
N GLU A 252 -23.27 -12.35 7.22
CA GLU A 252 -24.73 -12.34 7.29
C GLU A 252 -25.30 -13.77 7.42
N ALA A 253 -24.80 -14.72 6.62
CA ALA A 253 -25.21 -16.12 6.72
C ALA A 253 -24.84 -16.74 8.07
N THR A 254 -23.65 -16.43 8.60
CA THR A 254 -23.19 -16.91 9.92
C THR A 254 -24.05 -16.33 11.04
N LEU A 255 -24.35 -15.03 10.97
CA LEU A 255 -25.24 -14.34 11.91
C LEU A 255 -26.66 -14.92 11.88
N ALA A 256 -27.20 -15.17 10.69
CA ALA A 256 -28.52 -15.77 10.53
C ALA A 256 -28.59 -17.18 11.13
N GLN A 257 -27.57 -18.02 10.89
CA GLN A 257 -27.48 -19.36 11.49
C GLN A 257 -27.39 -19.29 13.01
N TRP A 258 -26.59 -18.35 13.55
CA TRP A 258 -26.47 -18.16 14.98
C TRP A 258 -27.78 -17.69 15.62
N HIS A 259 -28.47 -16.72 15.03
CA HIS A 259 -29.79 -16.27 15.51
C HIS A 259 -30.82 -17.40 15.51
N ALA A 260 -30.85 -18.20 14.44
CA ALA A 260 -31.74 -19.37 14.36
C ALA A 260 -31.45 -20.39 15.47
N ALA A 261 -30.17 -20.70 15.70
CA ALA A 261 -29.74 -21.60 16.78
C ALA A 261 -30.09 -21.04 18.17
N MET A 262 -29.90 -19.74 18.41
CA MET A 262 -30.28 -19.08 19.66
C MET A 262 -31.79 -19.10 19.91
N ALA A 263 -32.60 -18.91 18.86
CA ALA A 263 -34.05 -18.97 18.97
C ALA A 263 -34.51 -20.39 19.36
N ASP A 264 -34.02 -21.42 18.67
CA ASP A 264 -34.33 -22.82 18.99
C ASP A 264 -33.84 -23.21 20.40
N ALA A 265 -32.60 -22.86 20.76
CA ALA A 265 -32.02 -23.15 22.05
C ALA A 265 -32.81 -22.52 23.22
N ARG A 266 -33.30 -21.29 23.06
CA ARG A 266 -34.12 -20.62 24.09
C ARG A 266 -35.42 -21.35 24.37
N VAL A 267 -36.08 -21.84 23.33
CA VAL A 267 -37.32 -22.62 23.47
C VAL A 267 -37.04 -23.91 24.23
N ARG A 268 -36.01 -24.66 23.81
CA ARG A 268 -35.65 -25.93 24.45
C ARG A 268 -35.18 -25.76 25.89
N ALA A 269 -34.34 -24.76 26.17
CA ALA A 269 -33.88 -24.50 27.53
C ALA A 269 -35.03 -24.09 28.47
N ALA A 270 -35.96 -23.25 27.99
CA ALA A 270 -37.15 -22.91 28.77
C ALA A 270 -38.03 -24.14 29.05
N ASP A 271 -38.17 -25.05 28.08
CA ASP A 271 -38.87 -26.32 28.26
C ASP A 271 -38.19 -27.21 29.30
N THR A 272 -36.86 -27.32 29.27
CA THR A 272 -36.10 -28.09 30.25
C THR A 272 -36.25 -27.53 31.66
N ILE A 273 -36.09 -26.21 31.84
CA ILE A 273 -36.26 -25.56 33.15
C ILE A 273 -37.68 -25.81 33.69
N ARG A 274 -38.71 -25.71 32.83
CA ARG A 274 -40.09 -26.02 33.21
C ARG A 274 -40.26 -27.48 33.64
N ALA A 275 -39.76 -28.41 32.83
CA ALA A 275 -39.86 -29.84 33.10
C ALA A 275 -39.16 -30.22 34.42
N GLU A 276 -37.95 -29.72 34.65
CA GLU A 276 -37.19 -29.96 35.88
C GLU A 276 -37.90 -29.37 37.11
N THR A 277 -38.39 -28.14 37.00
CA THR A 277 -39.12 -27.48 38.08
C THR A 277 -40.38 -28.27 38.46
N PHE A 278 -41.17 -28.66 37.47
CA PHE A 278 -42.38 -29.45 37.71
C PHE A 278 -42.04 -30.84 38.27
N ARG A 279 -40.98 -31.48 37.76
CA ARG A 279 -40.48 -32.77 38.28
C ARG A 279 -40.10 -32.66 39.75
N HIS A 280 -39.39 -31.62 40.16
CA HIS A 280 -39.04 -31.40 41.56
C HIS A 280 -40.28 -31.20 42.44
N ALA A 281 -41.27 -30.43 41.98
CA ALA A 281 -42.52 -30.27 42.70
C ALA A 281 -43.28 -31.61 42.83
N TYR A 282 -43.36 -32.39 41.76
CA TYR A 282 -43.98 -33.71 41.78
C TYR A 282 -43.25 -34.67 42.73
N GLN A 283 -41.92 -34.71 42.70
CA GLN A 283 -41.11 -35.52 43.61
C GLN A 283 -41.37 -35.11 45.06
N ALA A 284 -41.32 -33.81 45.37
CA ALA A 284 -41.60 -33.29 46.72
C ALA A 284 -42.99 -33.70 47.23
N TRP A 285 -44.02 -33.65 46.36
CA TRP A 285 -45.36 -34.15 46.67
C TRP A 285 -45.38 -35.66 46.96
N THR A 286 -44.75 -36.48 46.12
CA THR A 286 -44.67 -37.94 46.36
C THR A 286 -43.89 -38.29 47.63
N THR A 287 -42.80 -37.57 47.91
CA THR A 287 -42.00 -37.75 49.12
C THR A 287 -42.80 -37.37 50.37
N ALA A 288 -43.55 -36.26 50.34
CA ALA A 288 -44.43 -35.87 51.44
C ALA A 288 -45.50 -36.94 51.72
N ALA A 289 -46.13 -37.49 50.67
CA ALA A 289 -47.08 -38.59 50.80
C ALA A 289 -46.42 -39.84 51.40
N GLY A 290 -45.20 -40.18 50.96
CA GLY A 290 -44.42 -41.30 51.51
C GLY A 290 -44.08 -41.13 52.98
N ILE A 291 -43.65 -39.94 53.41
CA ILE A 291 -43.38 -39.63 54.82
C ILE A 291 -44.64 -39.79 55.67
N ARG A 292 -45.80 -39.27 55.22
CA ARG A 292 -47.08 -39.41 55.93
C ARG A 292 -47.51 -40.88 56.04
N ALA A 293 -47.33 -41.67 54.98
CA ALA A 293 -47.61 -43.10 55.00
C ALA A 293 -46.70 -43.85 55.99
N PHE A 294 -45.40 -43.53 56.01
CA PHE A 294 -44.45 -44.11 56.97
C PHE A 294 -44.81 -43.76 58.41
N CYS A 295 -45.13 -42.50 58.70
CA CYS A 295 -45.61 -42.07 60.03
C CYS A 295 -46.86 -42.85 60.47
N THR A 296 -47.81 -43.08 59.55
CA THR A 296 -49.03 -43.85 59.82
C THR A 296 -48.71 -45.32 60.10
N ALA A 297 -47.79 -45.93 59.34
CA ALA A 297 -47.36 -47.30 59.58
C ALA A 297 -46.60 -47.46 60.91
N LEU A 298 -45.82 -46.46 61.33
CA LEU A 298 -45.15 -46.45 62.63
C LEU A 298 -46.14 -46.39 63.80
N GLU A 299 -47.20 -45.58 63.69
CA GLU A 299 -48.28 -45.52 64.68
C GLU A 299 -48.99 -46.87 64.78
N GLN A 300 -49.39 -47.47 63.64
CA GLN A 300 -50.02 -48.80 63.60
C GLN A 300 -49.12 -49.91 64.17
N ALA A 301 -47.82 -49.87 63.92
CA ALA A 301 -46.87 -50.85 64.47
C ALA A 301 -46.64 -50.71 65.99
N ALA A 302 -46.96 -49.54 66.56
CA ALA A 302 -46.86 -49.25 67.98
C ALA A 302 -48.14 -49.55 68.75
N GLU A 303 -49.29 -49.69 68.06
CA GLU A 303 -50.57 -50.08 68.68
C GLU A 303 -50.43 -51.42 69.42
N GLY A 304 -50.79 -51.43 70.71
CA GLY A 304 -50.72 -52.61 71.57
C GLY A 304 -49.33 -52.96 72.11
N ARG A 305 -48.31 -52.11 71.93
CA ARG A 305 -46.95 -52.31 72.47
C ARG A 305 -46.54 -51.15 73.37
N THR A 306 -45.78 -51.41 74.43
CA THR A 306 -45.18 -50.36 75.27
C THR A 306 -43.96 -49.77 74.57
N VAL A 307 -44.19 -48.83 73.65
CA VAL A 307 -43.12 -48.16 72.89
C VAL A 307 -42.68 -46.89 73.62
N GLY A 308 -41.36 -46.64 73.67
CA GLY A 308 -40.78 -45.52 74.43
C GLY A 308 -41.27 -44.13 73.97
N GLY A 309 -41.27 -43.17 74.91
CA GLY A 309 -41.96 -41.87 74.78
C GLY A 309 -41.51 -40.90 73.67
N TYR A 310 -40.51 -41.24 72.86
CA TYR A 310 -40.02 -40.38 71.78
C TYR A 310 -40.70 -40.63 70.42
N LEU A 311 -41.44 -41.73 70.24
CA LEU A 311 -42.06 -42.09 68.95
C LEU A 311 -43.09 -41.03 68.49
N ALA A 312 -43.95 -40.57 69.40
CA ALA A 312 -44.95 -39.55 69.10
C ALA A 312 -44.31 -38.24 68.62
N SER A 313 -43.19 -37.84 69.23
CA SER A 313 -42.42 -36.66 68.82
C SER A 313 -41.82 -36.81 67.42
N TRP A 314 -41.30 -38.00 67.07
CA TRP A 314 -40.79 -38.28 65.73
C TRP A 314 -41.88 -38.29 64.65
N VAL A 315 -43.06 -38.85 64.97
CA VAL A 315 -44.20 -38.83 64.05
C VAL A 315 -44.73 -37.41 63.83
N ALA A 316 -44.89 -36.63 64.90
CA ALA A 316 -45.29 -35.23 64.81
C ALA A 316 -44.29 -34.41 63.99
N TRP A 317 -42.98 -34.60 64.21
CA TRP A 317 -41.93 -33.96 63.43
C TRP A 317 -41.97 -34.38 61.95
N GLY A 318 -42.15 -35.67 61.67
CA GLY A 318 -42.22 -36.20 60.30
C GLY A 318 -43.39 -35.66 59.50
N ARG A 319 -44.59 -35.58 60.10
CA ARG A 319 -45.77 -34.98 59.48
C ARG A 319 -45.55 -33.49 59.20
N ALA A 320 -45.03 -32.73 60.18
CA ALA A 320 -44.68 -31.32 59.98
C ALA A 320 -43.58 -31.11 58.91
N ALA A 321 -42.65 -32.06 58.77
CA ALA A 321 -41.65 -32.04 57.71
C ALA A 321 -42.25 -32.29 56.33
N ALA A 322 -43.20 -33.23 56.21
CA ALA A 322 -43.95 -33.48 54.98
C ALA A 322 -44.74 -32.24 54.53
N ASP A 323 -45.40 -31.54 55.45
CA ASP A 323 -46.19 -30.34 55.14
C ASP A 323 -45.33 -29.17 54.65
N ARG A 324 -44.07 -29.05 55.12
CA ARG A 324 -43.14 -28.02 54.64
C ARG A 324 -42.72 -28.20 53.19
N ILE A 325 -42.58 -29.45 52.72
CA ILE A 325 -42.10 -29.76 51.38
C ILE A 325 -43.23 -30.01 50.38
N ASP A 326 -44.46 -30.28 50.85
CA ASP A 326 -45.60 -30.57 50.00
C ASP A 326 -46.07 -29.31 49.25
N PRO A 327 -45.96 -29.27 47.92
CA PRO A 327 -46.37 -28.10 47.13
C PRO A 327 -47.87 -27.84 47.18
N THR A 328 -48.71 -28.78 47.64
CA THR A 328 -50.15 -28.58 47.82
C THR A 328 -50.50 -27.85 49.12
N HIS A 329 -49.65 -27.97 50.15
CA HIS A 329 -49.81 -27.29 51.43
C HIS A 329 -49.07 -25.93 51.45
N ASN A 330 -48.07 -25.77 50.58
CA ASN A 330 -47.39 -24.52 50.33
C ASN A 330 -47.36 -24.20 48.82
N PRO A 331 -48.47 -23.66 48.25
CA PRO A 331 -48.59 -23.44 46.80
C PRO A 331 -47.61 -22.40 46.24
N ARG A 332 -46.94 -21.62 47.12
CA ARG A 332 -45.88 -20.67 46.73
C ARG A 332 -44.76 -21.33 45.95
N VAL A 333 -44.49 -22.62 46.20
CA VAL A 333 -43.43 -23.39 45.52
C VAL A 333 -43.62 -23.44 44.00
N LEU A 334 -44.86 -23.38 43.50
CA LEU A 334 -45.12 -23.29 42.05
C LEU A 334 -45.67 -21.92 41.63
N ALA A 335 -46.35 -21.21 42.53
CA ALA A 335 -46.93 -19.89 42.23
C ALA A 335 -45.89 -18.78 42.07
N ASP A 336 -44.75 -18.86 42.77
CA ASP A 336 -43.69 -17.85 42.71
C ASP A 336 -42.65 -18.14 41.60
N ILE A 337 -42.76 -19.28 40.90
CA ILE A 337 -41.85 -19.65 39.81
C ILE A 337 -42.42 -19.11 38.49
N ASN A 338 -41.59 -18.37 37.77
CA ASN A 338 -41.92 -17.87 36.44
C ASN A 338 -42.11 -19.03 35.44
N TYR A 339 -43.35 -19.22 34.97
CA TYR A 339 -43.71 -20.23 33.94
C TYR A 339 -43.04 -19.98 32.58
N LYS A 340 -42.60 -18.74 32.30
CA LYS A 340 -41.82 -18.39 31.12
C LYS A 340 -40.42 -17.98 31.57
N PRO A 341 -39.58 -18.94 32.02
CA PRO A 341 -38.24 -18.61 32.45
C PRO A 341 -37.47 -17.99 31.29
N GLU A 342 -36.64 -17.00 31.58
CA GLU A 342 -35.68 -16.45 30.63
C GLU A 342 -34.36 -17.21 30.84
N PRO A 343 -33.99 -18.16 29.94
CA PRO A 343 -32.80 -18.98 30.16
C PRO A 343 -31.54 -18.13 30.05
N GLY A 344 -30.61 -18.33 30.99
CA GLY A 344 -29.32 -17.68 30.97
C GLY A 344 -28.39 -18.27 29.90
N PRO A 345 -27.23 -17.65 29.63
CA PRO A 345 -26.27 -18.13 28.64
C PRO A 345 -25.83 -19.59 28.84
N ASP A 346 -25.69 -20.03 30.09
CA ASP A 346 -25.27 -21.40 30.41
C ASP A 346 -26.39 -22.43 30.17
N ASP A 347 -27.65 -22.07 30.41
CA ASP A 347 -28.82 -22.92 30.14
C ASP A 347 -29.01 -23.18 28.64
N LEU A 348 -28.53 -22.26 27.79
CA LEU A 348 -28.59 -22.40 26.33
C LEU A 348 -27.49 -23.32 25.78
N ARG A 349 -26.36 -23.47 26.49
CA ARG A 349 -25.18 -24.21 25.99
C ARG A 349 -25.48 -25.64 25.54
N PRO A 350 -26.30 -26.44 26.25
CA PRO A 350 -26.61 -27.80 25.83
C PRO A 350 -27.32 -27.90 24.47
N PHE A 351 -28.04 -26.84 24.08
CA PHE A 351 -28.87 -26.82 22.88
C PHE A 351 -28.23 -26.07 21.70
N LEU A 352 -27.17 -25.30 21.95
CA LEU A 352 -26.47 -24.49 20.93
C LEU A 352 -25.46 -25.26 20.07
N GLY A 353 -25.25 -26.56 20.30
CA GLY A 353 -24.27 -27.35 19.55
C GLY A 353 -22.84 -26.85 19.77
N ASP A 354 -22.17 -26.40 18.72
CA ASP A 354 -20.83 -25.76 18.83
C ASP A 354 -20.92 -24.22 18.87
N TRP A 355 -22.12 -23.61 18.83
CA TRP A 355 -22.26 -22.15 18.86
C TRP A 355 -22.05 -21.57 20.26
N SER A 356 -21.43 -20.39 20.32
CA SER A 356 -21.31 -19.59 21.53
C SER A 356 -22.65 -18.93 21.90
N PRO A 357 -23.06 -18.91 23.18
CA PRO A 357 -24.17 -18.09 23.66
C PRO A 357 -23.93 -16.57 23.54
N HIS A 358 -22.66 -16.16 23.43
CA HIS A 358 -22.23 -14.76 23.49
C HIS A 358 -21.91 -14.16 22.12
N GLY A 359 -22.08 -14.90 21.03
CA GLY A 359 -21.92 -14.35 19.67
C GLY A 359 -21.83 -15.40 18.57
N PRO A 360 -21.80 -14.96 17.30
CA PRO A 360 -21.83 -15.80 16.09
C PRO A 360 -20.47 -16.45 15.81
N ARG A 361 -19.91 -17.13 16.80
CA ARG A 361 -18.65 -17.88 16.71
C ARG A 361 -18.86 -19.30 17.21
N LYS A 362 -18.11 -20.22 16.64
CA LYS A 362 -18.05 -21.59 17.15
C LYS A 362 -17.03 -21.67 18.28
N GLU A 363 -17.42 -22.28 19.38
CA GLU A 363 -16.56 -22.56 20.52
C GLU A 363 -16.20 -24.04 20.49
N HIS A 364 -14.91 -24.34 20.65
CA HIS A 364 -14.48 -25.72 20.82
C HIS A 364 -14.90 -26.19 22.22
N ARG A 365 -15.59 -27.33 22.29
CA ARG A 365 -16.03 -27.94 23.54
C ARG A 365 -15.35 -29.29 23.71
N PRO A 366 -14.67 -29.53 24.85
CA PRO A 366 -14.15 -30.84 25.20
C PRO A 366 -15.26 -31.91 25.19
N ASP A 367 -14.89 -33.16 24.95
CA ASP A 367 -15.86 -34.25 24.84
C ASP A 367 -16.64 -34.52 26.14
N HIS A 368 -16.06 -34.23 27.32
CA HIS A 368 -16.77 -34.36 28.58
C HIS A 368 -17.95 -33.38 28.71
N ASP A 369 -17.78 -32.12 28.28
CA ASP A 369 -18.85 -31.13 28.27
C ASP A 369 -19.93 -31.50 27.27
N ARG A 370 -19.54 -32.03 26.10
CA ARG A 370 -20.48 -32.54 25.10
C ARG A 370 -21.32 -33.70 25.64
N GLN A 371 -20.70 -34.59 26.40
CA GLN A 371 -21.39 -35.71 27.03
C GLN A 371 -22.36 -35.21 28.11
N ALA A 372 -21.93 -34.31 29.00
CA ALA A 372 -22.80 -33.71 30.01
C ALA A 372 -24.01 -32.99 29.40
N HIS A 373 -23.80 -32.23 28.32
CA HIS A 373 -24.89 -31.58 27.58
C HIS A 373 -25.83 -32.58 26.87
N ALA A 374 -25.30 -33.70 26.39
CA ALA A 374 -26.13 -34.78 25.84
C ALA A 374 -27.00 -35.42 26.92
N ASP A 375 -26.47 -35.58 28.13
CA ASP A 375 -27.22 -36.11 29.27
C ASP A 375 -28.35 -35.18 29.69
N ILE A 376 -28.10 -33.87 29.77
CA ILE A 376 -29.13 -32.85 30.04
C ILE A 376 -30.26 -32.92 29.00
N ARG A 377 -29.91 -33.00 27.71
CA ARG A 377 -30.90 -33.14 26.62
C ARG A 377 -31.73 -34.42 26.76
N ARG A 378 -31.07 -35.56 27.02
CA ARG A 378 -31.75 -36.85 27.21
C ARG A 378 -32.67 -36.86 28.42
N GLN A 379 -32.27 -36.22 29.53
CA GLN A 379 -33.10 -36.10 30.72
C GLN A 379 -34.33 -35.20 30.49
N ALA A 380 -34.18 -34.14 29.69
CA ALA A 380 -35.29 -33.30 29.29
C ALA A 380 -36.28 -34.06 28.37
N GLU A 381 -35.77 -34.88 27.45
CA GLU A 381 -36.58 -35.67 26.52
C GLU A 381 -37.26 -36.89 27.17
N SER A 382 -36.62 -37.50 28.17
CA SER A 382 -37.13 -38.72 28.83
C SER A 382 -38.25 -38.47 29.84
N TRP A 383 -38.45 -37.22 30.27
CA TRP A 383 -39.54 -36.87 31.16
C TRP A 383 -40.83 -36.66 30.35
N HIS A 384 -41.59 -37.73 30.13
CA HIS A 384 -42.95 -37.65 29.59
C HIS A 384 -43.97 -37.63 30.73
N HIS A 385 -45.01 -36.80 30.60
CA HIS A 385 -46.10 -36.52 31.56
C HIS A 385 -46.89 -37.74 32.09
N GLY A 386 -46.45 -38.98 31.83
CA GLY A 386 -47.19 -40.21 32.12
C GLY A 386 -46.36 -41.42 32.55
N LEU A 387 -45.11 -41.29 33.01
CA LEU A 387 -44.35 -42.44 33.51
C LEU A 387 -44.25 -42.45 35.04
N ARG A 388 -45.26 -43.10 35.63
CA ARG A 388 -45.07 -43.97 36.78
C ARG A 388 -43.96 -44.96 36.43
N ASP A 389 -42.78 -44.78 37.00
CA ASP A 389 -41.90 -45.91 37.24
C ASP A 389 -42.53 -46.72 38.38
N ARG A 390 -43.54 -47.52 38.04
CA ARG A 390 -43.97 -48.65 38.87
C ARG A 390 -42.98 -49.79 38.59
N GLY A 391 -41.77 -49.65 39.14
CA GLY A 391 -40.89 -50.78 39.40
C GLY A 391 -41.31 -51.43 40.70
N ALA A 392 -41.86 -52.63 40.59
CA ALA A 392 -42.17 -53.54 41.69
C ALA A 392 -40.89 -54.10 42.34
#